data_AF-A0A453FGM8-F1
#
_entry.id   AF-A0A453FGM8-F1
#
_cell.length_a   1.000
_cell.length_b   1.000
_cell.length_c   1.000
_cell.angle_alpha   90.00
_cell.angle_beta   90.00
_cell.angle_gamma   90.00
#
_symmetry.space_group_name_H-M   'P 1'
#
loop_
_entity.id
_entity.type
_entity.pdbx_description
1 polymer ?
#
loop_
_entity_poly.entity_id
_entity_poly.type
_entity_poly.pdbx_seq_one_letter_code
_entity_poly.pdbx_strand_id
1 'polypeptide(L)'
;MAAAVGDDLFLDRLSDLPDIILVTILSRLDMDEAARCSILSSRWRRLFPSTLLDFKAGGIRRDRAVEAVTSILAAHPTEPVRSFSTYRLSFRRQDEDAVDGWLRDLANRGIEKLVLYFNEKRQQKVPESLFACASLKRLKVINGTFPDATEAAASLAVLAKIDLSDVKISEDSLNSLLSNCRALERLKITSISKCDRLHVRSRSLKVLNTSGDFKELFIDDAPNLEQVLGCYLNSRSVKIMIAHAPKLEFFGYTGMNNEIEFGNTKFTKFREKNIHAETIMPSLKTLAVDLMHTPDGHINEHYINWFMQLIKVFPCLETIYIKVNCSDWSLNCLYQISTPCCPLQ
;
A
#
# COMPACT_ATOMS: atom_id res chain seq x y z
N MET A 1 -48.11 39.42 32.67
CA MET A 1 -46.74 38.93 32.44
C MET A 1 -46.85 37.43 32.22
N ALA A 2 -46.98 36.99 30.98
CA ALA A 2 -46.94 35.58 30.61
C ALA A 2 -45.98 35.51 29.41
N ALA A 3 -44.83 34.91 29.66
CA ALA A 3 -43.74 34.79 28.70
C ALA A 3 -44.22 33.98 27.50
N ALA A 4 -44.02 34.52 26.30
CA ALA A 4 -44.09 33.76 25.07
C ALA A 4 -43.00 32.69 25.14
N VAL A 5 -43.42 31.43 25.26
CA VAL A 5 -42.57 30.26 25.12
C VAL A 5 -41.99 30.31 23.71
N GLY A 6 -40.66 30.35 23.61
CA GLY A 6 -39.95 30.34 22.34
C GLY A 6 -40.27 29.07 21.58
N ASP A 7 -40.83 29.23 20.39
CA ASP A 7 -40.77 28.23 19.33
C ASP A 7 -39.31 28.15 18.86
N ASP A 8 -38.49 27.37 19.57
CA ASP A 8 -37.30 26.76 18.99
C ASP A 8 -37.79 25.68 18.02
N LEU A 9 -38.29 26.14 16.86
CA LEU A 9 -38.41 25.34 15.66
C LEU A 9 -37.06 24.63 15.48
N PHE A 10 -37.08 23.30 15.48
CA PHE A 10 -35.96 22.49 15.03
C PHE A 10 -35.58 22.94 13.61
N LEU A 11 -34.73 23.96 13.50
CA LEU A 11 -34.22 24.47 12.24
C LEU A 11 -33.54 23.29 11.56
N ASP A 12 -34.04 22.92 10.39
CA ASP A 12 -33.47 21.86 9.58
C ASP A 12 -32.15 22.35 8.96
N ARG A 13 -31.10 22.33 9.79
CA ARG A 13 -29.75 22.77 9.44
C ARG A 13 -29.13 21.93 8.32
N LEU A 14 -29.67 20.74 8.03
CA LEU A 14 -29.22 19.90 6.93
C LEU A 14 -29.72 20.44 5.58
N SER A 15 -30.90 21.04 5.54
CA SER A 15 -31.44 21.68 4.33
C SER A 15 -30.69 22.97 3.96
N ASP A 16 -30.07 23.65 4.91
CA ASP A 16 -29.27 24.87 4.67
C ASP A 16 -27.87 24.59 4.10
N LEU A 17 -27.39 23.35 4.14
CA LEU A 17 -26.05 23.00 3.67
C LEU A 17 -25.96 23.11 2.14
N PRO A 18 -24.84 23.59 1.56
CA PRO A 18 -24.59 23.55 0.12
C PRO A 18 -24.53 22.13 -0.45
N ASP A 19 -24.87 21.96 -1.74
CA ASP A 19 -24.88 20.65 -2.42
C ASP A 19 -23.53 19.91 -2.28
N ILE A 20 -22.41 20.63 -2.35
CA ILE A 20 -21.07 20.05 -2.20
C ILE A 20 -20.84 19.39 -0.83
N ILE A 21 -21.41 19.94 0.24
CA ILE A 21 -21.29 19.38 1.59
C ILE A 21 -22.18 18.14 1.70
N LEU A 22 -23.39 18.19 1.14
CA LEU A 22 -24.30 17.04 1.11
C LEU A 22 -23.69 15.87 0.33
N VAL A 23 -23.08 16.13 -0.82
CA VAL A 23 -22.34 15.12 -1.60
C VAL A 23 -21.16 14.56 -0.79
N THR A 24 -20.44 15.41 -0.06
CA THR A 24 -19.32 14.98 0.79
C THR A 24 -19.80 14.11 1.96
N ILE A 25 -20.95 14.41 2.56
CA ILE A 25 -21.56 13.58 3.61
C ILE A 25 -21.92 12.22 3.01
N LEU A 26 -22.68 12.23 1.91
CA LEU A 26 -23.13 11.02 1.25
C LEU A 26 -21.97 10.13 0.76
N SER A 27 -20.86 10.72 0.27
CA SER A 27 -19.69 9.95 -0.18
C SER A 27 -18.89 9.32 0.97
N ARG A 28 -19.16 9.71 2.22
CA ARG A 28 -18.52 9.11 3.41
C ARG A 28 -19.25 7.88 3.91
N LEU A 29 -20.55 7.79 3.64
CA LEU A 29 -21.42 6.68 3.99
C LEU A 29 -21.17 5.46 3.10
N ASP A 30 -21.56 4.28 3.59
CA ASP A 30 -21.68 3.09 2.73
C ASP A 30 -22.86 3.26 1.77
N MET A 31 -22.85 2.54 0.65
CA MET A 31 -23.85 2.74 -0.40
C MET A 31 -25.30 2.54 0.07
N ASP A 32 -25.54 1.55 0.93
CA ASP A 32 -26.86 1.29 1.50
C ASP A 32 -27.36 2.46 2.39
N GLU A 33 -26.45 3.08 3.13
CA GLU A 33 -26.73 4.23 3.99
C GLU A 33 -26.98 5.48 3.15
N ALA A 34 -26.14 5.73 2.14
CA ALA A 34 -26.32 6.81 1.18
C ALA A 34 -27.67 6.67 0.42
N ALA A 35 -28.04 5.45 0.05
CA ALA A 35 -29.32 5.16 -0.59
C ALA A 35 -30.50 5.44 0.34
N ARG A 36 -30.40 5.14 1.64
CA ARG A 36 -31.43 5.51 2.64
C ARG A 36 -31.54 7.02 2.80
N CYS A 37 -30.44 7.75 2.76
CA CYS A 37 -30.44 9.21 2.81
C CYS A 37 -31.18 9.84 1.60
N SER A 38 -31.26 9.14 0.46
CA SER A 38 -32.04 9.60 -0.70
C SER A 38 -33.56 9.71 -0.44
N ILE A 39 -34.05 9.11 0.64
CA ILE A 39 -35.47 9.16 1.05
C ILE A 39 -35.75 10.45 1.84
N LEU A 40 -34.74 11.04 2.49
CA LEU A 40 -34.89 12.19 3.38
C LEU A 40 -35.42 13.44 2.67
N SER A 41 -35.06 13.65 1.39
CA SER A 41 -35.68 14.67 0.54
C SER A 41 -35.37 14.46 -0.96
N SER A 42 -36.11 15.16 -1.82
CA SER A 42 -35.86 15.20 -3.27
C SER A 42 -34.44 15.69 -3.62
N ARG A 43 -33.88 16.60 -2.82
CA ARG A 43 -32.53 17.13 -3.01
C ARG A 43 -31.46 16.06 -2.77
N TRP A 44 -31.58 15.30 -1.69
CA TRP A 44 -30.66 14.19 -1.39
C TRP A 44 -30.78 13.08 -2.43
N ARG A 45 -32.00 12.80 -2.93
CA ARG A 45 -32.21 11.89 -4.06
C ARG A 45 -31.50 12.33 -5.34
N ARG A 46 -31.56 13.61 -5.67
CA ARG A 46 -30.88 14.18 -6.84
C ARG A 46 -29.36 14.14 -6.71
N LEU A 47 -28.83 14.27 -5.49
CA LEU A 47 -27.38 14.25 -5.22
C LEU A 47 -26.81 12.84 -5.04
N PHE A 48 -27.65 11.83 -4.81
CA PHE A 48 -27.23 10.45 -4.64
C PHE A 48 -26.34 9.92 -5.78
N PRO A 49 -26.62 10.16 -7.08
CA PRO A 49 -25.72 9.72 -8.15
C PRO A 49 -24.29 10.26 -8.03
N SER A 50 -24.10 11.45 -7.44
CA SER A 50 -22.75 12.00 -7.22
C SER A 50 -21.91 11.17 -6.23
N THR A 51 -22.52 10.29 -5.44
CA THR A 51 -21.79 9.34 -4.58
C THR A 51 -21.17 8.20 -5.38
N LEU A 52 -21.66 7.92 -6.59
CA LEU A 52 -21.11 6.88 -7.46
C LEU A 52 -19.70 7.24 -7.93
N LEU A 53 -19.30 8.52 -7.84
CA LEU A 53 -17.90 8.92 -8.00
C LEU A 53 -16.96 8.25 -7.00
N ASP A 54 -17.43 7.95 -5.77
CA ASP A 54 -16.70 7.20 -4.73
C ASP A 54 -17.54 6.01 -4.24
N PHE A 55 -17.68 5.02 -5.12
CA PHE A 55 -18.46 3.81 -4.90
C PHE A 55 -17.82 2.95 -3.79
N LYS A 56 -18.59 2.71 -2.73
CA LYS A 56 -18.22 1.82 -1.62
C LYS A 56 -19.19 0.65 -1.55
N ALA A 57 -18.71 -0.53 -1.92
CA ALA A 57 -19.41 -1.80 -1.73
C ALA A 57 -19.31 -2.33 -0.28
N GLY A 58 -18.87 -1.49 0.67
CA GLY A 58 -18.89 -1.79 2.10
C GLY A 58 -20.34 -1.99 2.59
N GLY A 59 -20.54 -2.86 3.57
CA GLY A 59 -21.86 -3.11 4.14
C GLY A 59 -22.74 -4.09 3.37
N ILE A 60 -22.52 -4.29 2.06
CA ILE A 60 -23.30 -5.26 1.28
C ILE A 60 -23.01 -6.68 1.79
N ARG A 61 -24.07 -7.46 2.04
CA ARG A 61 -23.92 -8.86 2.45
C ARG A 61 -23.02 -9.59 1.45
N ARG A 62 -22.00 -10.28 1.97
CA ARG A 62 -20.90 -10.87 1.17
C ARG A 62 -21.38 -11.80 0.06
N ASP A 63 -22.51 -12.48 0.26
CA ASP A 63 -23.14 -13.40 -0.68
C ASP A 63 -23.93 -12.70 -1.80
N ARG A 64 -24.30 -11.43 -1.62
CA ARG A 64 -25.09 -10.63 -2.57
C ARG A 64 -24.35 -9.41 -3.12
N ALA A 65 -23.10 -9.20 -2.71
CA ALA A 65 -22.25 -8.13 -3.20
C ALA A 65 -22.23 -8.08 -4.73
N VAL A 66 -22.25 -9.25 -5.36
CA VAL A 66 -22.20 -9.38 -6.81
C VAL A 66 -23.45 -8.83 -7.50
N GLU A 67 -24.61 -9.37 -7.11
CA GLU A 67 -25.90 -8.94 -7.63
C GLU A 67 -26.13 -7.45 -7.39
N ALA A 68 -25.78 -6.96 -6.20
CA ALA A 68 -25.95 -5.57 -5.82
C ALA A 68 -25.09 -4.65 -6.68
N VAL A 69 -23.78 -4.91 -6.81
CA VAL A 69 -22.89 -4.09 -7.63
C VAL A 69 -23.34 -4.12 -9.10
N THR A 70 -23.70 -5.29 -9.63
CA THR A 70 -24.26 -5.41 -10.99
C THR A 70 -25.49 -4.53 -11.17
N SER A 71 -26.44 -4.62 -10.23
CA SER A 71 -27.71 -3.90 -10.31
C SER A 71 -27.51 -2.40 -10.22
N ILE A 72 -26.57 -1.94 -9.39
CA ILE A 72 -26.30 -0.51 -9.22
C ILE A 72 -25.58 0.06 -10.45
N LEU A 73 -24.58 -0.66 -10.98
CA LEU A 73 -23.91 -0.24 -12.22
C LEU A 73 -24.90 -0.19 -13.39
N ALA A 74 -25.83 -1.14 -13.47
CA ALA A 74 -26.90 -1.17 -14.47
C ALA A 74 -27.93 -0.04 -14.28
N ALA A 75 -28.26 0.32 -13.04
CA ALA A 75 -29.18 1.42 -12.73
C ALA A 75 -28.60 2.80 -13.09
N HIS A 76 -27.27 2.91 -13.19
CA HIS A 76 -26.56 4.16 -13.45
C HIS A 76 -25.55 4.00 -14.60
N PRO A 77 -25.98 3.73 -15.84
CA PRO A 77 -25.08 3.30 -16.92
C PRO A 77 -24.08 4.37 -17.38
N THR A 78 -24.41 5.66 -17.22
CA THR A 78 -23.60 6.79 -17.72
C THR A 78 -22.78 7.50 -16.66
N GLU A 79 -23.01 7.19 -15.38
CA GLU A 79 -22.38 7.92 -14.28
C GLU A 79 -20.90 7.53 -14.15
N PRO A 80 -19.99 8.52 -14.10
CA PRO A 80 -18.57 8.26 -13.91
C PRO A 80 -18.31 7.71 -12.52
N VAL A 81 -17.38 6.76 -12.43
CA VAL A 81 -16.95 6.16 -11.16
C VAL A 81 -15.45 6.39 -11.05
N ARG A 82 -15.02 7.29 -10.18
CA ARG A 82 -13.59 7.64 -10.01
C ARG A 82 -12.91 6.77 -8.96
N SER A 83 -13.64 6.33 -7.95
CA SER A 83 -13.15 5.49 -6.86
C SER A 83 -14.15 4.37 -6.64
N PHE A 84 -13.63 3.14 -6.56
CA PHE A 84 -14.39 1.94 -6.26
C PHE A 84 -13.66 1.17 -5.18
N SER A 85 -14.40 0.81 -4.13
CA SER A 85 -13.84 0.05 -3.02
C SER A 85 -14.78 -1.04 -2.56
N THR A 86 -14.22 -2.20 -2.25
CA THR A 86 -14.94 -3.33 -1.68
C THR A 86 -14.38 -3.68 -0.30
N TYR A 87 -15.21 -4.31 0.54
CA TYR A 87 -14.79 -4.79 1.85
C TYR A 87 -15.17 -6.26 2.02
N ARG A 88 -14.16 -7.11 2.22
CA ARG A 88 -14.33 -8.57 2.36
C ARG A 88 -15.19 -9.19 1.25
N LEU A 89 -14.99 -8.73 0.01
CA LEU A 89 -15.65 -9.22 -1.20
C LEU A 89 -15.46 -10.74 -1.32
N SER A 90 -16.56 -11.43 -1.55
CA SER A 90 -16.59 -12.86 -1.78
C SER A 90 -17.59 -13.14 -2.89
N PHE A 91 -17.24 -14.02 -3.79
CA PHE A 91 -18.12 -14.45 -4.87
C PHE A 91 -17.88 -15.92 -5.19
N ARG A 92 -18.82 -16.54 -5.90
CA ARG A 92 -18.70 -17.92 -6.36
C ARG A 92 -17.96 -17.92 -7.70
N ARG A 93 -17.41 -19.06 -8.11
CA ARG A 93 -16.72 -19.19 -9.41
C ARG A 93 -17.60 -18.77 -10.59
N GLN A 94 -18.89 -19.09 -10.53
CA GLN A 94 -19.89 -18.70 -11.54
C GLN A 94 -20.08 -17.17 -11.68
N ASP A 95 -19.64 -16.40 -10.68
CA ASP A 95 -19.76 -14.94 -10.67
C ASP A 95 -18.45 -14.27 -11.13
N GLU A 96 -17.38 -15.03 -11.43
CA GLU A 96 -16.08 -14.48 -11.86
C GLU A 96 -16.24 -13.59 -13.10
N ASP A 97 -17.02 -14.03 -14.09
CA ASP A 97 -17.30 -13.27 -15.32
C ASP A 97 -18.09 -11.99 -15.03
N ALA A 98 -19.00 -12.02 -14.04
CA ALA A 98 -19.75 -10.84 -13.65
C ALA A 98 -18.85 -9.78 -12.99
N VAL A 99 -17.94 -10.23 -12.11
CA VAL A 99 -16.96 -9.35 -11.45
C VAL A 99 -15.98 -8.75 -12.47
N ASP A 100 -15.50 -9.55 -13.42
CA ASP A 100 -14.67 -9.07 -14.53
C ASP A 100 -15.44 -8.06 -15.40
N GLY A 101 -16.71 -8.33 -15.67
CA GLY A 101 -17.63 -7.43 -16.35
C GLY A 101 -17.75 -6.06 -15.68
N TRP A 102 -17.86 -6.00 -14.35
CA TRP A 102 -17.91 -4.72 -13.64
C TRP A 102 -16.61 -3.96 -13.73
N LEU A 103 -15.46 -4.63 -13.61
CA LEU A 103 -14.17 -3.94 -13.70
C LEU A 103 -13.96 -3.34 -15.08
N ARG A 104 -14.40 -4.02 -16.14
CA ARG A 104 -14.43 -3.44 -17.50
C ARG A 104 -15.37 -2.23 -17.60
N ASP A 105 -16.55 -2.31 -16.99
CA ASP A 105 -17.49 -1.17 -16.94
C ASP A 105 -16.88 0.03 -16.16
N LEU A 106 -16.24 -0.23 -15.02
CA LEU A 106 -15.52 0.77 -14.24
C LEU A 106 -14.35 1.38 -15.02
N ALA A 107 -13.62 0.56 -15.79
CA ALA A 107 -12.55 1.02 -16.68
C ALA A 107 -13.10 2.01 -17.73
N ASN A 108 -14.22 1.68 -18.36
CA ASN A 108 -14.88 2.54 -19.36
C ASN A 108 -15.40 3.85 -18.75
N ARG A 109 -15.71 3.85 -17.44
CA ARG A 109 -16.17 5.03 -16.69
C ARG A 109 -15.04 5.88 -16.11
N GLY A 110 -13.78 5.54 -16.41
CA GLY A 110 -12.62 6.34 -16.00
C GLY A 110 -12.20 6.17 -14.55
N ILE A 111 -12.28 4.95 -14.01
CA ILE A 111 -11.82 4.63 -12.65
C ILE A 111 -10.38 5.07 -12.39
N GLU A 112 -10.16 5.85 -11.32
CA GLU A 112 -8.85 6.33 -10.92
C GLU A 112 -8.30 5.63 -9.68
N LYS A 113 -9.18 5.15 -8.79
CA LYS A 113 -8.82 4.47 -7.55
C LYS A 113 -9.62 3.18 -7.41
N LEU A 114 -8.91 2.06 -7.28
CA LEU A 114 -9.50 0.75 -7.13
C LEU A 114 -8.99 0.09 -5.85
N VAL A 115 -9.90 -0.29 -4.96
CA VAL A 115 -9.60 -1.02 -3.73
C VAL A 115 -10.39 -2.32 -3.71
N LEU A 116 -9.71 -3.45 -3.92
CA LEU A 116 -10.30 -4.77 -3.86
C LEU A 116 -9.85 -5.46 -2.58
N TYR A 117 -10.75 -5.56 -1.61
CA TYR A 117 -10.49 -6.33 -0.39
C TYR A 117 -11.30 -7.62 -0.45
N PHE A 118 -10.63 -8.73 -0.75
CA PHE A 118 -11.26 -10.04 -0.80
C PHE A 118 -11.34 -10.70 0.57
N ASN A 119 -12.25 -11.66 0.68
CA ASN A 119 -12.36 -12.53 1.84
C ASN A 119 -11.13 -13.48 1.92
N GLU A 120 -10.40 -13.41 3.02
CA GLU A 120 -9.20 -14.22 3.32
C GLU A 120 -9.39 -15.73 3.14
N LYS A 121 -10.62 -16.24 3.37
CA LYS A 121 -10.89 -17.68 3.34
C LYS A 121 -11.05 -18.26 1.93
N ARG A 122 -11.28 -17.42 0.91
CA ARG A 122 -11.66 -17.88 -0.44
C ARG A 122 -10.60 -17.68 -1.52
N GLN A 123 -9.51 -16.96 -1.23
CA GLN A 123 -8.39 -16.74 -2.17
C GLN A 123 -8.87 -16.30 -3.57
N GLN A 124 -9.77 -15.32 -3.60
CA GLN A 124 -10.44 -14.87 -4.82
C GLN A 124 -9.42 -14.42 -5.87
N LYS A 125 -9.71 -14.72 -7.14
CA LYS A 125 -8.87 -14.28 -8.26
C LYS A 125 -9.09 -12.78 -8.50
N VAL A 126 -7.99 -12.08 -8.76
CA VAL A 126 -8.02 -10.73 -9.30
C VAL A 126 -8.41 -10.84 -10.77
N PRO A 127 -9.49 -10.19 -11.23
CA PRO A 127 -9.91 -10.29 -12.62
C PRO A 127 -8.91 -9.61 -13.58
N GLU A 128 -8.75 -10.17 -14.77
CA GLU A 128 -7.77 -9.72 -15.76
C GLU A 128 -8.12 -8.35 -16.36
N SER A 129 -9.42 -8.02 -16.44
CA SER A 129 -9.89 -6.70 -16.85
C SER A 129 -9.32 -5.55 -16.02
N LEU A 130 -8.82 -5.82 -14.80
CA LEU A 130 -8.14 -4.81 -13.97
C LEU A 130 -6.96 -4.17 -14.70
N PHE A 131 -6.19 -4.95 -15.47
CA PHE A 131 -4.99 -4.47 -16.17
C PHE A 131 -5.31 -3.61 -17.40
N ALA A 132 -6.58 -3.58 -17.83
CA ALA A 132 -7.07 -2.72 -18.90
C ALA A 132 -7.53 -1.32 -18.41
N CYS A 133 -7.52 -1.06 -17.09
CA CYS A 133 -7.94 0.22 -16.51
C CYS A 133 -6.94 1.36 -16.80
N ALA A 134 -7.01 1.98 -17.97
CA ALA A 134 -6.04 2.98 -18.43
C ALA A 134 -5.96 4.26 -17.59
N SER A 135 -7.05 4.62 -16.88
CA SER A 135 -7.15 5.79 -16.02
C SER A 135 -6.69 5.55 -14.57
N LEU A 136 -6.31 4.31 -14.23
CA LEU A 136 -6.08 3.90 -12.85
C LEU A 136 -4.80 4.53 -12.28
N LYS A 137 -4.95 5.38 -11.26
CA LYS A 137 -3.85 6.07 -10.56
C LYS A 137 -3.48 5.38 -9.25
N ARG A 138 -4.40 4.66 -8.62
CA ARG A 138 -4.19 3.96 -7.34
C ARG A 138 -4.84 2.58 -7.34
N LEU A 139 -4.06 1.55 -7.07
CA LEU A 139 -4.51 0.18 -6.91
C LEU A 139 -4.21 -0.30 -5.49
N LYS A 140 -5.21 -0.86 -4.83
CA LYS A 140 -5.03 -1.60 -3.58
C LYS A 140 -5.72 -2.95 -3.67
N VAL A 141 -4.99 -4.03 -3.40
CA VAL A 141 -5.53 -5.39 -3.39
C VAL A 141 -5.16 -6.06 -2.07
N ILE A 142 -6.16 -6.65 -1.41
CA ILE A 142 -5.99 -7.39 -0.16
C ILE A 142 -6.57 -8.79 -0.32
N ASN A 143 -5.85 -9.84 0.09
CA ASN A 143 -6.27 -11.25 0.03
C ASN A 143 -6.59 -11.79 -1.38
N GLY A 144 -6.00 -11.20 -2.42
CA GLY A 144 -6.25 -11.56 -3.82
C GLY A 144 -5.22 -12.53 -4.39
N THR A 145 -5.64 -13.36 -5.34
CA THR A 145 -4.77 -14.20 -6.17
C THR A 145 -4.62 -13.56 -7.54
N PHE A 146 -3.43 -13.08 -7.88
CA PHE A 146 -3.15 -12.53 -9.20
C PHE A 146 -3.11 -13.64 -10.26
N PRO A 147 -3.58 -13.37 -11.48
CA PRO A 147 -3.38 -14.29 -12.60
C PRO A 147 -1.89 -14.43 -12.91
N ASP A 148 -1.53 -15.58 -13.49
CA ASP A 148 -0.18 -15.79 -14.02
C ASP A 148 0.03 -14.86 -15.23
N ALA A 149 1.30 -14.50 -15.50
CA ALA A 149 1.69 -13.38 -16.35
C ALA A 149 0.83 -13.30 -17.63
N THR A 150 -0.06 -12.32 -17.67
CA THR A 150 -0.91 -12.07 -18.82
C THR A 150 -0.14 -11.20 -19.81
N GLU A 151 -0.10 -11.63 -21.08
CA GLU A 151 0.38 -10.82 -22.22
C GLU A 151 -0.51 -9.59 -22.49
N ALA A 152 -1.53 -9.36 -21.64
CA ALA A 152 -2.46 -8.25 -21.76
C ALA A 152 -1.66 -6.95 -21.75
N ALA A 153 -1.68 -6.26 -22.89
CA ALA A 153 -1.09 -4.95 -23.15
C ALA A 153 -1.57 -3.95 -22.10
N ALA A 154 -0.88 -3.90 -20.96
CA ALA A 154 -1.40 -3.25 -19.78
C ALA A 154 -1.32 -1.74 -19.97
N SER A 155 -2.48 -1.10 -19.90
CA SER A 155 -2.67 0.34 -20.05
C SER A 155 -2.42 1.11 -18.76
N LEU A 156 -1.79 0.49 -17.75
CA LEU A 156 -1.54 1.03 -16.40
C LEU A 156 -0.42 2.08 -16.35
N ALA A 157 -0.16 2.81 -17.44
CA ALA A 157 0.94 3.76 -17.55
C ALA A 157 0.87 4.90 -16.52
N VAL A 158 -0.34 5.28 -16.09
CA VAL A 158 -0.60 6.36 -15.13
C VAL A 158 -0.70 5.88 -13.66
N LEU A 159 -0.49 4.58 -13.42
CA LEU A 159 -0.61 4.00 -12.07
C LEU A 159 0.53 4.47 -11.18
N ALA A 160 0.20 5.34 -10.23
CA ALA A 160 1.17 6.00 -9.36
C ALA A 160 1.35 5.31 -8.01
N LYS A 161 0.35 4.56 -7.53
CA LYS A 161 0.40 3.91 -6.22
C LYS A 161 -0.15 2.48 -6.29
N ILE A 162 0.63 1.53 -5.81
CA ILE A 162 0.24 0.12 -5.66
C ILE A 162 0.37 -0.27 -4.19
N ASP A 163 -0.66 -0.90 -3.63
CA ASP A 163 -0.68 -1.47 -2.27
C ASP A 163 -1.20 -2.92 -2.34
N LEU A 164 -0.30 -3.88 -2.20
CA LEU A 164 -0.61 -5.30 -2.20
C LEU A 164 -0.42 -5.85 -0.79
N SER A 165 -1.47 -6.42 -0.20
CA SER A 165 -1.44 -7.02 1.13
C SER A 165 -2.02 -8.44 1.12
N ASP A 166 -1.31 -9.43 1.65
CA ASP A 166 -1.80 -10.82 1.75
C ASP A 166 -2.16 -11.43 0.39
N VAL A 167 -1.38 -11.12 -0.66
CA VAL A 167 -1.68 -11.53 -2.04
C VAL A 167 -0.85 -12.74 -2.49
N LYS A 168 -1.40 -13.53 -3.42
CA LYS A 168 -0.67 -14.58 -4.13
C LYS A 168 -0.29 -14.07 -5.51
N ILE A 169 1.01 -13.94 -5.79
CA ILE A 169 1.52 -13.45 -7.08
C ILE A 169 2.87 -14.11 -7.37
N SER A 170 3.08 -14.56 -8.60
CA SER A 170 4.37 -15.10 -9.04
C SER A 170 5.38 -13.97 -9.29
N GLU A 171 6.66 -14.31 -9.33
CA GLU A 171 7.74 -13.36 -9.68
C GLU A 171 7.52 -12.75 -11.08
N ASP A 172 7.19 -13.58 -12.07
CA ASP A 172 6.94 -13.13 -13.45
C ASP A 172 5.74 -12.19 -13.56
N SER A 173 4.63 -12.51 -12.87
CA SER A 173 3.45 -11.63 -12.85
C SER A 173 3.74 -10.29 -12.17
N LEU A 174 4.51 -10.29 -11.09
CA LEU A 174 4.88 -9.06 -10.40
C LEU A 174 5.82 -8.20 -11.26
N ASN A 175 6.82 -8.81 -11.90
CA ASN A 175 7.73 -8.13 -12.82
C ASN A 175 6.97 -7.55 -14.02
N SER A 176 6.04 -8.31 -14.59
CA SER A 176 5.15 -7.84 -15.66
C SER A 176 4.33 -6.64 -15.20
N LEU A 177 3.67 -6.72 -14.03
CA LEU A 177 2.89 -5.61 -13.47
C LEU A 177 3.76 -4.34 -13.30
N LEU A 178 4.95 -4.46 -12.72
CA LEU A 178 5.83 -3.31 -12.48
C LEU A 178 6.37 -2.71 -13.78
N SER A 179 6.73 -3.54 -14.77
CA SER A 179 7.25 -3.08 -16.06
C SER A 179 6.25 -2.23 -16.86
N ASN A 180 4.95 -2.48 -16.65
CA ASN A 180 3.86 -1.76 -17.29
C ASN A 180 3.52 -0.42 -16.61
N CYS A 181 4.01 -0.17 -15.40
CA CYS A 181 3.70 1.04 -14.62
C CYS A 181 4.78 2.12 -14.80
N ARG A 182 4.60 3.03 -15.77
CA ARG A 182 5.59 4.08 -16.06
C ARG A 182 5.60 5.23 -15.05
N ALA A 183 4.48 5.52 -14.39
CA ALA A 183 4.34 6.61 -13.42
C ALA A 183 4.34 6.17 -11.95
N LEU A 184 4.77 4.94 -11.64
CA LEU A 184 4.71 4.37 -10.29
C LEU A 184 5.60 5.13 -9.31
N GLU A 185 5.01 5.89 -8.38
CA GLU A 185 5.75 6.63 -7.36
C GLU A 185 5.86 5.88 -6.03
N ARG A 186 4.85 5.06 -5.69
CA ARG A 186 4.79 4.34 -4.40
C ARG A 186 4.37 2.89 -4.60
N LEU A 187 5.19 1.99 -4.11
CA LEU A 187 4.92 0.55 -4.09
C LEU A 187 4.90 0.08 -2.65
N LYS A 188 3.76 -0.44 -2.18
CA LYS A 188 3.64 -1.12 -0.91
C LYS A 188 3.31 -2.59 -1.15
N ILE A 189 4.10 -3.48 -0.56
CA ILE A 189 3.95 -4.92 -0.64
C ILE A 189 4.01 -5.47 0.79
N THR A 190 3.02 -6.25 1.19
CA THR A 190 2.97 -6.89 2.50
C THR A 190 2.43 -8.30 2.37
N SER A 191 3.10 -9.30 2.95
CA SER A 191 2.61 -10.68 3.02
C SER A 191 2.27 -11.28 1.65
N ILE A 192 3.27 -11.33 0.76
CA ILE A 192 3.13 -12.00 -0.55
C ILE A 192 3.51 -13.48 -0.46
N SER A 193 2.88 -14.29 -1.30
CA SER A 193 3.24 -15.72 -1.48
C SER A 193 3.37 -16.06 -2.96
N LYS A 194 4.14 -17.12 -3.26
CA LYS A 194 4.63 -17.51 -4.60
C LYS A 194 5.71 -16.61 -5.22
N CYS A 195 6.26 -15.66 -4.46
CA CYS A 195 7.36 -14.80 -4.88
C CYS A 195 8.47 -14.87 -3.84
N ASP A 196 9.53 -15.62 -4.17
CA ASP A 196 10.72 -15.78 -3.30
C ASP A 196 11.75 -14.67 -3.53
N ARG A 197 11.75 -14.06 -4.73
CA ARG A 197 12.63 -12.97 -5.13
C ARG A 197 11.80 -11.78 -5.60
N LEU A 198 11.89 -10.68 -4.86
CA LEU A 198 11.26 -9.41 -5.20
C LEU A 198 12.24 -8.56 -6.00
N HIS A 199 12.12 -8.57 -7.33
CA HIS A 199 12.91 -7.71 -8.21
C HIS A 199 12.15 -6.41 -8.50
N VAL A 200 12.70 -5.28 -8.05
CA VAL A 200 12.12 -3.94 -8.24
C VAL A 200 12.96 -3.18 -9.23
N ARG A 201 12.41 -2.98 -10.43
CA ARG A 201 12.97 -2.14 -11.48
C ARG A 201 11.98 -1.06 -11.90
N SER A 202 12.18 0.17 -11.44
CA SER A 202 11.31 1.29 -11.79
C SER A 202 12.02 2.63 -11.68
N ARG A 203 11.96 3.40 -12.77
CA ARG A 203 12.59 4.73 -12.85
C ARG A 203 11.76 5.84 -12.21
N SER A 204 10.47 5.62 -11.96
CA SER A 204 9.57 6.62 -11.34
C SER A 204 9.35 6.39 -9.85
N LEU A 205 9.76 5.23 -9.32
CA LEU A 205 9.54 4.85 -7.94
C LEU A 205 10.31 5.75 -6.98
N LYS A 206 9.59 6.33 -6.02
CA LYS A 206 10.14 7.18 -4.94
C LYS A 206 10.13 6.46 -3.60
N VAL A 207 9.07 5.70 -3.31
CA VAL A 207 8.89 5.01 -2.03
C VAL A 207 8.57 3.54 -2.25
N LEU A 208 9.43 2.66 -1.77
CA LEU A 208 9.16 1.23 -1.63
C LEU A 208 8.83 0.94 -0.17
N ASN A 209 7.74 0.25 0.11
CA ASN A 209 7.44 -0.32 1.41
C ASN A 209 7.21 -1.82 1.25
N THR A 210 8.00 -2.62 1.92
CA THR A 210 7.97 -4.06 1.73
C THR A 210 8.18 -4.81 3.04
N SER A 211 7.62 -6.02 3.15
CA SER A 211 7.79 -6.91 4.29
C SER A 211 8.74 -8.07 4.02
N GLY A 212 9.28 -8.68 5.06
CA GLY A 212 10.30 -9.74 4.96
C GLY A 212 9.80 -11.13 4.53
N ASP A 213 8.78 -11.20 3.67
CA ASP A 213 8.10 -12.47 3.33
C ASP A 213 8.81 -13.26 2.21
N PHE A 214 9.76 -12.64 1.51
CA PHE A 214 10.59 -13.23 0.45
C PHE A 214 12.02 -13.54 0.95
N LYS A 215 12.78 -14.30 0.16
CA LYS A 215 14.18 -14.64 0.43
C LYS A 215 15.12 -13.55 -0.04
N GLU A 216 14.81 -12.89 -1.15
CA GLU A 216 15.66 -11.87 -1.77
C GLU A 216 14.84 -10.64 -2.21
N LEU A 217 15.35 -9.44 -1.91
CA LEU A 217 14.92 -8.17 -2.48
C LEU A 217 16.05 -7.65 -3.35
N PHE A 218 15.81 -7.51 -4.65
CA PHE A 218 16.77 -6.93 -5.58
C PHE A 218 16.21 -5.63 -6.16
N ILE A 219 16.89 -4.52 -5.91
CA ILE A 219 16.55 -3.20 -6.45
C ILE A 219 17.59 -2.83 -7.49
N ASP A 220 17.14 -2.76 -8.75
CA ASP A 220 17.97 -2.43 -9.90
C ASP A 220 17.33 -1.28 -10.70
N ASP A 221 18.16 -0.41 -11.29
CA ASP A 221 17.74 0.75 -12.10
C ASP A 221 16.56 1.55 -11.49
N ALA A 222 16.75 2.02 -10.25
CA ALA A 222 15.78 2.82 -9.50
C ALA A 222 16.31 4.24 -9.18
N PRO A 223 16.60 5.08 -10.19
CA PRO A 223 17.28 6.37 -10.04
C PRO A 223 16.54 7.42 -9.18
N ASN A 224 15.21 7.29 -9.05
CA ASN A 224 14.38 8.22 -8.28
C ASN A 224 13.94 7.69 -6.92
N LEU A 225 14.45 6.52 -6.51
CA LEU A 225 14.07 5.91 -5.24
C LEU A 225 14.67 6.70 -4.09
N GLU A 226 13.80 7.27 -3.25
CA GLU A 226 14.16 8.11 -2.10
C GLU A 226 14.09 7.33 -0.79
N GLN A 227 13.13 6.39 -0.68
CA GLN A 227 12.85 5.69 0.58
C GLN A 227 12.58 4.20 0.35
N VAL A 228 13.24 3.36 1.13
CA VAL A 228 12.94 1.93 1.26
C VAL A 228 12.52 1.64 2.69
N LEU A 229 11.24 1.30 2.85
CA LEU A 229 10.58 1.00 4.10
C LEU A 229 10.46 -0.50 4.32
N GLY A 230 11.06 -1.00 5.40
CA GLY A 230 10.95 -2.39 5.83
C GLY A 230 9.93 -2.56 6.96
N CYS A 231 8.79 -3.17 6.70
CA CYS A 231 7.88 -3.60 7.77
C CYS A 231 8.16 -5.08 8.04
N TYR A 232 8.75 -5.44 9.18
CA TYR A 232 9.09 -6.84 9.51
C TYR A 232 10.23 -7.48 8.67
N LEU A 233 11.13 -6.68 8.08
CA LEU A 233 12.32 -7.22 7.40
C LEU A 233 13.24 -8.02 8.34
N ASN A 234 13.08 -7.90 9.66
CA ASN A 234 13.86 -8.67 10.64
C ASN A 234 13.25 -10.06 10.97
N SER A 235 12.02 -10.34 10.53
CA SER A 235 11.33 -11.59 10.90
C SER A 235 11.91 -12.82 10.21
N ARG A 236 12.59 -12.64 9.08
CA ARG A 236 13.29 -13.70 8.32
C ARG A 236 14.64 -13.19 7.86
N SER A 237 15.56 -14.11 7.55
CA SER A 237 16.85 -13.76 6.98
C SER A 237 16.69 -13.48 5.49
N VAL A 238 16.61 -12.19 5.13
CA VAL A 238 16.39 -11.72 3.76
C VAL A 238 17.72 -11.22 3.17
N LYS A 239 17.99 -11.55 1.91
CA LYS A 239 19.07 -10.94 1.13
C LYS A 239 18.55 -9.68 0.44
N ILE A 240 19.04 -8.51 0.82
CA ILE A 240 18.67 -7.22 0.24
C ILE A 240 19.83 -6.76 -0.63
N MET A 241 19.58 -6.51 -1.90
CA MET A 241 20.57 -6.08 -2.88
C MET A 241 20.08 -4.78 -3.53
N ILE A 242 20.80 -3.68 -3.34
CA ILE A 242 20.49 -2.37 -3.90
C ILE A 242 21.62 -1.98 -4.84
N ALA A 243 21.47 -2.23 -6.13
CA ALA A 243 22.53 -2.01 -7.11
C ALA A 243 22.62 -0.54 -7.56
N HIS A 244 21.48 0.08 -7.93
CA HIS A 244 21.47 1.42 -8.49
C HIS A 244 20.28 2.26 -7.98
N ALA A 245 20.49 2.98 -6.87
CA ALA A 245 19.53 3.90 -6.26
C ALA A 245 20.21 5.17 -5.71
N PRO A 246 20.72 6.06 -6.59
CA PRO A 246 21.53 7.22 -6.20
C PRO A 246 20.82 8.24 -5.31
N LYS A 247 19.49 8.33 -5.34
CA LYS A 247 18.71 9.27 -4.53
C LYS A 247 18.20 8.67 -3.22
N LEU A 248 18.62 7.46 -2.86
CA LEU A 248 18.12 6.78 -1.67
C LEU A 248 18.58 7.51 -0.41
N GLU A 249 17.67 8.23 0.24
CA GLU A 249 17.93 9.01 1.45
C GLU A 249 17.51 8.28 2.72
N PHE A 250 16.50 7.40 2.64
CA PHE A 250 15.97 6.63 3.77
C PHE A 250 16.01 5.13 3.50
N PHE A 251 16.60 4.36 4.42
CA PHE A 251 16.56 2.90 4.39
C PHE A 251 16.21 2.32 5.77
N GLY A 252 15.17 1.49 5.85
CA GLY A 252 14.79 0.77 7.07
C GLY A 252 13.27 0.65 7.25
N TYR A 253 12.70 -0.09 8.20
CA TYR A 253 13.31 -0.79 9.30
C TYR A 253 13.87 -2.13 8.85
N THR A 254 15.20 -2.27 8.90
CA THR A 254 15.90 -3.55 8.64
C THR A 254 16.40 -4.16 9.96
N GLY A 255 16.75 -5.44 9.96
CA GLY A 255 17.32 -6.13 11.14
C GLY A 255 18.61 -6.89 10.83
N MET A 256 19.32 -7.29 11.89
CA MET A 256 20.66 -7.92 11.81
C MET A 256 20.72 -9.27 11.07
N ASN A 257 19.57 -9.91 10.89
CA ASN A 257 19.49 -11.22 10.23
C ASN A 257 19.58 -11.13 8.71
N ASN A 258 19.53 -9.91 8.16
CA ASN A 258 19.57 -9.66 6.74
C ASN A 258 21.00 -9.58 6.22
N GLU A 259 21.19 -10.14 5.03
CA GLU A 259 22.38 -9.88 4.22
C GLU A 259 22.05 -8.66 3.36
N ILE A 260 22.86 -7.61 3.41
CA ILE A 260 22.56 -6.35 2.73
C ILE A 260 23.72 -6.01 1.80
N GLU A 261 23.46 -5.89 0.52
CA GLU A 261 24.43 -5.52 -0.51
C GLU A 261 24.02 -4.17 -1.10
N PHE A 262 24.91 -3.19 -1.09
CA PHE A 262 24.75 -1.87 -1.71
C PHE A 262 25.81 -1.71 -2.80
N GLY A 263 25.42 -1.79 -4.08
CA GLY A 263 26.37 -1.81 -5.20
C GLY A 263 27.40 -2.93 -5.00
N ASN A 264 28.67 -2.56 -4.86
CA ASN A 264 29.77 -3.49 -4.59
C ASN A 264 30.06 -3.70 -3.09
N THR A 265 29.40 -2.95 -2.20
CA THR A 265 29.54 -3.12 -0.75
C THR A 265 28.63 -4.25 -0.29
N LYS A 266 29.21 -5.24 0.39
CA LYS A 266 28.49 -6.41 0.88
C LYS A 266 28.57 -6.48 2.39
N PHE A 267 27.40 -6.43 3.03
CA PHE A 267 27.18 -6.76 4.42
C PHE A 267 26.64 -8.17 4.51
N THR A 268 27.51 -9.10 4.88
CA THR A 268 27.09 -10.46 5.23
C THR A 268 26.32 -10.46 6.54
N LYS A 269 25.56 -11.54 6.76
CA LYS A 269 24.80 -11.75 8.00
C LYS A 269 25.71 -11.63 9.20
N PHE A 270 25.17 -11.24 10.35
CA PHE A 270 25.93 -11.13 11.61
C PHE A 270 26.84 -12.35 11.93
N ARG A 271 26.46 -13.57 11.50
CA ARG A 271 27.26 -14.79 11.71
C ARG A 271 28.55 -14.86 10.89
N GLU A 272 28.64 -14.10 9.80
CA GLU A 272 29.78 -14.04 8.90
C GLU A 272 30.51 -12.71 9.15
N LYS A 273 31.61 -12.74 9.90
CA LYS A 273 32.33 -11.57 10.46
C LYS A 273 33.07 -10.68 9.42
N ASN A 274 32.70 -10.72 8.15
CA ASN A 274 33.45 -10.04 7.08
C ASN A 274 32.60 -8.94 6.43
N ILE A 275 32.93 -7.69 6.73
CA ILE A 275 32.40 -6.54 5.99
C ILE A 275 33.44 -6.11 4.97
N HIS A 276 33.08 -6.21 3.71
CA HIS A 276 33.83 -5.65 2.59
C HIS A 276 33.07 -4.42 2.10
N ALA A 277 33.56 -3.24 2.48
CA ALA A 277 33.00 -1.95 2.07
C ALA A 277 33.99 -1.25 1.14
N GLU A 278 33.72 -1.29 -0.17
CA GLU A 278 34.51 -0.58 -1.19
C GLU A 278 33.76 0.65 -1.73
N THR A 279 32.43 0.65 -1.66
CA THR A 279 31.60 1.75 -2.17
C THR A 279 30.85 2.44 -1.03
N ILE A 280 31.10 3.73 -0.91
CA ILE A 280 30.46 4.61 0.06
C ILE A 280 29.17 5.15 -0.57
N MET A 281 28.04 5.12 0.15
CA MET A 281 26.75 5.62 -0.36
C MET A 281 26.43 6.97 0.30
N PRO A 282 26.86 8.11 -0.28
CA PRO A 282 26.76 9.43 0.36
C PRO A 282 25.33 10.00 0.35
N SER A 283 24.40 9.38 -0.39
CA SER A 283 23.01 9.85 -0.44
C SER A 283 22.17 9.46 0.78
N LEU A 284 22.58 8.42 1.53
CA LEU A 284 21.79 7.93 2.65
C LEU A 284 21.94 8.85 3.87
N LYS A 285 20.84 9.54 4.21
CA LYS A 285 20.77 10.46 5.36
C LYS A 285 20.11 9.81 6.57
N THR A 286 19.16 8.90 6.34
CA THR A 286 18.38 8.29 7.41
C THR A 286 18.44 6.76 7.35
N LEU A 287 18.80 6.15 8.47
CA LEU A 287 18.83 4.71 8.64
C LEU A 287 17.86 4.32 9.76
N ALA A 288 16.94 3.40 9.49
CA ALA A 288 16.04 2.86 10.49
C ALA A 288 16.34 1.36 10.74
N VAL A 289 16.55 0.99 12.00
CA VAL A 289 16.92 -0.37 12.42
C VAL A 289 15.91 -0.86 13.44
N ASP A 290 15.51 -2.13 13.30
CA ASP A 290 14.67 -2.86 14.24
C ASP A 290 15.52 -3.77 15.13
N LEU A 291 15.50 -3.52 16.44
CA LEU A 291 16.14 -4.33 17.46
C LEU A 291 15.09 -5.28 18.05
N MET A 292 15.35 -6.58 17.92
CA MET A 292 14.60 -7.60 18.67
C MET A 292 15.36 -7.93 19.95
N HIS A 293 14.64 -7.96 21.08
CA HIS A 293 15.17 -8.53 22.32
C HIS A 293 15.45 -10.02 22.11
N THR A 294 16.56 -10.51 22.65
CA THR A 294 16.68 -11.94 22.94
C THR A 294 15.63 -12.32 24.00
N PRO A 295 15.16 -13.58 24.07
CA PRO A 295 14.19 -14.03 25.09
C PRO A 295 14.58 -13.67 26.53
N ASP A 296 15.87 -13.46 26.74
CA ASP A 296 16.61 -13.11 27.95
C ASP A 296 16.74 -11.59 28.19
N GLY A 297 16.12 -10.74 27.37
CA GLY A 297 15.96 -9.30 27.62
C GLY A 297 17.21 -8.44 27.38
N HIS A 298 18.35 -9.02 27.02
CA HIS A 298 19.60 -8.29 26.77
C HIS A 298 19.72 -7.83 25.31
N ILE A 299 20.13 -6.57 25.10
CA ILE A 299 20.63 -6.11 23.80
C ILE A 299 21.99 -6.78 23.60
N ASN A 300 22.08 -7.68 22.63
CA ASN A 300 23.30 -8.41 22.36
C ASN A 300 24.43 -7.44 21.97
N GLU A 301 25.61 -7.51 22.59
CA GLU A 301 26.79 -6.71 22.23
C GLU A 301 27.13 -6.83 20.73
N HIS A 302 26.79 -7.98 20.16
CA HIS A 302 26.82 -8.28 18.75
C HIS A 302 25.96 -7.39 17.85
N TYR A 303 24.76 -6.98 18.32
CA TYR A 303 23.92 -6.02 17.60
C TYR A 303 24.60 -4.65 17.54
N ILE A 304 25.21 -4.22 18.65
CA ILE A 304 25.93 -2.95 18.71
C ILE A 304 27.11 -2.99 17.74
N ASN A 305 27.90 -4.07 17.73
CA ASN A 305 29.03 -4.16 16.81
C ASN A 305 28.58 -4.16 15.33
N TRP A 306 27.56 -4.94 14.97
CA TRP A 306 26.99 -4.94 13.62
C TRP A 306 26.49 -3.55 13.22
N PHE A 307 25.75 -2.89 14.11
CA PHE A 307 25.21 -1.56 13.89
C PHE A 307 26.32 -0.50 13.73
N MET A 308 27.35 -0.56 14.57
CA MET A 308 28.51 0.33 14.49
C MET A 308 29.29 0.14 13.18
N GLN A 309 29.36 -1.08 12.67
CA GLN A 309 29.96 -1.34 11.37
C GLN A 309 29.08 -0.84 10.21
N LEU A 310 27.75 -0.93 10.34
CA LEU A 310 26.80 -0.42 9.36
C LEU A 310 26.89 1.11 9.22
N ILE A 311 26.99 1.85 10.33
CA ILE A 311 27.13 3.32 10.31
C ILE A 311 28.39 3.76 9.56
N LYS A 312 29.51 3.02 9.68
CA LYS A 312 30.78 3.39 9.04
C LYS A 312 30.72 3.48 7.51
N VAL A 313 29.71 2.88 6.89
CA VAL A 313 29.55 2.87 5.43
C VAL A 313 28.76 4.08 4.90
N PHE A 314 28.06 4.80 5.79
CA PHE A 314 27.22 5.95 5.44
C PHE A 314 27.81 7.24 6.00
N PRO A 315 28.68 7.95 5.25
CA PRO A 315 29.40 9.13 5.75
C PRO A 315 28.49 10.34 5.95
N CYS A 316 27.35 10.38 5.26
CA CYS A 316 26.39 11.49 5.28
C CYS A 316 25.14 11.16 6.10
N LEU A 317 25.23 10.16 6.99
CA LEU A 317 24.12 9.78 7.86
C LEU A 317 23.85 10.91 8.86
N GLU A 318 22.62 11.43 8.86
CA GLU A 318 22.13 12.55 9.69
C GLU A 318 21.19 12.07 10.81
N THR A 319 20.40 11.03 10.54
CA THR A 319 19.40 10.52 11.49
C THR A 319 19.39 9.00 11.54
N ILE A 320 19.30 8.47 12.75
CA ILE A 320 19.13 7.05 12.99
C ILE A 320 17.86 6.83 13.82
N TYR A 321 16.95 6.05 13.26
CA TYR A 321 15.79 5.55 13.99
C TYR A 321 16.08 4.14 14.51
N ILE A 322 15.92 3.94 15.80
CA ILE A 322 16.03 2.64 16.44
C ILE A 322 14.65 2.29 16.97
N LYS A 323 14.01 1.31 16.34
CA LYS A 323 12.78 0.71 16.84
C LYS A 323 13.16 -0.50 17.70
N VAL A 324 12.69 -0.53 18.93
CA VAL A 324 12.85 -1.69 19.81
C VAL A 324 11.50 -2.38 19.89
N ASN A 325 11.39 -3.58 19.30
CA ASN A 325 10.21 -4.43 19.47
C ASN A 325 10.41 -5.28 20.73
N CYS A 326 9.66 -4.97 21.78
CA CYS A 326 9.56 -5.83 22.96
C CYS A 326 8.58 -6.98 22.65
N SER A 327 8.81 -8.18 23.18
CA SER A 327 7.89 -9.33 23.05
C SER A 327 6.52 -9.06 23.69
N ASP A 328 6.44 -8.07 24.58
CA ASP A 328 5.20 -7.49 25.09
C ASP A 328 4.64 -6.46 24.10
N TRP A 329 3.42 -6.70 23.59
CA TRP A 329 2.72 -5.84 22.61
C TRP A 329 2.41 -4.43 23.12
N SER A 330 2.76 -4.12 24.37
CA SER A 330 2.47 -2.88 25.10
C SER A 330 3.60 -1.84 25.05
N LEU A 331 4.83 -2.19 24.63
CA LEU A 331 5.99 -1.29 24.67
C LEU A 331 6.79 -1.33 23.35
N ASN A 332 6.33 -0.57 22.35
CA ASN A 332 7.16 -0.22 21.20
C ASN A 332 7.83 1.13 21.50
N CYS A 333 9.15 1.13 21.71
CA CYS A 333 9.92 2.36 21.86
C CYS A 333 10.60 2.72 20.54
N LEU A 334 10.34 3.93 20.04
CA LEU A 334 11.05 4.53 18.92
C LEU A 334 12.05 5.54 19.48
N TYR A 335 13.33 5.29 19.27
CA TYR A 335 14.41 6.22 19.60
C TYR A 335 14.89 6.89 18.32
N GLN A 336 15.03 8.22 18.35
CA GLN A 336 15.64 8.99 17.28
C GLN A 336 17.00 9.50 17.79
N ILE A 337 18.08 9.06 17.14
CA ILE A 337 19.43 9.59 17.36
C ILE A 337 19.74 10.46 16.16
N SER A 338 19.86 11.77 16.37
CA SER A 338 20.39 12.66 15.32
C SER A 338 21.91 12.62 15.46
N THR A 339 22.61 12.22 14.40
CA THR A 339 24.07 12.33 14.39
C THR A 339 24.41 13.81 14.28
N PRO A 340 25.29 14.36 15.14
CA PRO A 340 25.78 15.71 14.91
C PRO A 340 26.49 15.69 13.55
N CYS A 341 26.06 16.56 12.62
CA CYS A 341 26.70 16.71 11.31
C CYS A 341 28.23 16.73 11.51
N CYS A 342 28.93 15.70 11.05
CA CYS A 342 30.38 15.73 11.03
C CYS A 342 30.80 16.81 10.02
N PRO A 343 31.47 17.90 10.45
CA PRO A 343 32.18 18.76 9.52
C PRO A 343 33.50 18.05 9.22
N LEU A 344 33.65 17.47 8.02
CA LEU A 344 34.96 16.98 7.60
C LEU A 344 35.41 17.76 6.37
N GLN A 345 36.39 18.64 6.65
CA GLN A 345 37.31 19.34 5.75
C GLN A 345 38.17 18.37 4.96
#